data_AF-A0A160JG80-F1
#
_entry.id   AF-A0A160JG80-F1
#
_cell.length_a   1.000
_cell.length_b   1.000
_cell.length_c   1.000
_cell.angle_alpha   90.00
_cell.angle_beta   90.00
_cell.angle_gamma   90.00
#
_symmetry.space_group_name_H-M   'P 1'
#
loop_
_entity.id
_entity.type
_entity.pdbx_description
1 polymer ?
#
loop_
_entity_poly.entity_id
_entity_poly.type
_entity_poly.pdbx_seq_one_letter_code
_entity_poly.pdbx_strand_id
1 'polypeptide(L)'
;MARDTKIREALTFDDVLLVPAESSVLPNDVDTRTRLTKTIELGIPLMSSAMDTVTESRLAIAMAQAGGIGVVHRNLTIEQQAEEVRKVKRFESGMVVNPITITPNATLADALQLMADYRISGIPVVESRDQLGSGKLVGMLTNRDVRFATDPKQPVSELMTKELVTVREGVSQEEGKRLLHQHRIEKLLVVDEDYRCIGLVTVKDIEKAQAYPNACKDSKGRLRVAAATGTGNDGLARAEALFDAGVDVLVVDTAHGHSAKVLEQVRAARAMSGYTQVIAGNVATAEAARALIDAGADAVKVGIGPGSICTTRIIAGVGVPQLTAVMDVVEECEKHGIPVIADGGIKYSGDLAKAIAGGASVAMLGSLFAGTDESPGEVILFQGRSYKSYRGMGSVGAMARGSADRYFQQEVSTMKLVPEGVEGRVPYKGPVSAVIHQLVGGLRAAMGYTGSASIAEMREKCQFVRITNAGLRESHVHDITITNESPNYRQG
;
A
#
# COMPACT_ATOMS: atom_id res chain seq x y z
N MET A 1 34.04 15.59 -25.67
CA MET A 1 32.77 14.84 -25.69
C MET A 1 31.97 15.33 -26.88
N ALA A 2 31.72 14.47 -27.88
CA ALA A 2 30.79 14.82 -28.95
C ALA A 2 29.40 14.95 -28.32
N ARG A 3 28.71 16.07 -28.54
CA ARG A 3 27.29 16.18 -28.20
C ARG A 3 26.59 15.13 -29.06
N ASP A 4 25.91 14.17 -28.46
CA ASP A 4 25.00 13.30 -29.21
C ASP A 4 23.88 14.20 -29.75
N THR A 5 23.96 14.53 -31.02
CA THR A 5 23.02 15.45 -31.69
C THR A 5 21.74 14.75 -32.13
N LYS A 6 21.63 13.42 -31.91
CA LYS A 6 20.47 12.65 -32.34
C LYS A 6 19.45 12.56 -31.19
N ILE A 7 18.35 13.29 -31.32
CA ILE A 7 17.23 13.21 -30.37
C ILE A 7 16.55 11.84 -30.55
N ARG A 8 16.57 11.03 -29.49
CA ARG A 8 15.91 9.71 -29.45
C ARG A 8 14.39 9.87 -29.43
N GLU A 9 13.70 9.02 -30.19
CA GLU A 9 12.25 8.87 -30.10
C GLU A 9 11.85 8.06 -28.86
N ALA A 10 10.81 8.51 -28.14
CA ALA A 10 10.29 7.85 -26.95
C ALA A 10 8.75 7.92 -26.94
N LEU A 11 8.11 6.89 -26.40
CA LEU A 11 6.67 6.65 -26.46
C LEU A 11 6.05 6.57 -25.07
N THR A 12 4.78 6.96 -24.97
CA THR A 12 3.92 6.79 -23.79
C THR A 12 2.79 5.80 -24.08
N PHE A 13 1.92 5.56 -23.10
CA PHE A 13 0.85 4.56 -23.21
C PHE A 13 -0.14 4.82 -24.36
N ASP A 14 -0.45 6.08 -24.66
CA ASP A 14 -1.36 6.47 -25.74
C ASP A 14 -0.77 6.27 -27.14
N ASP A 15 0.55 6.12 -27.26
CA ASP A 15 1.22 5.93 -28.56
C ASP A 15 1.22 4.47 -29.04
N VAL A 16 0.75 3.53 -28.21
CA VAL A 16 0.83 2.10 -28.50
C VAL A 16 -0.44 1.32 -28.12
N LEU A 17 -0.62 0.16 -28.75
CA LEU A 17 -1.56 -0.89 -28.34
C LEU A 17 -0.82 -2.20 -28.11
N LEU A 18 -1.44 -3.11 -27.35
CA LEU A 18 -0.98 -4.50 -27.27
C LEU A 18 -1.52 -5.28 -28.47
N VAL A 19 -0.67 -6.07 -29.09
CA VAL A 19 -1.04 -6.96 -30.20
C VAL A 19 -1.71 -8.21 -29.62
N PRO A 20 -2.93 -8.57 -30.03
CA PRO A 20 -3.55 -9.83 -29.62
C PRO A 20 -2.72 -11.04 -30.06
N ALA A 21 -2.75 -12.12 -29.28
CA ALA A 21 -2.01 -13.34 -29.55
C ALA A 21 -2.90 -14.58 -29.40
N GLU A 22 -2.40 -15.73 -29.83
CA GLU A 22 -3.06 -17.02 -29.57
C GLU A 22 -3.26 -17.20 -28.06
N SER A 23 -4.47 -17.60 -27.65
CA SER A 23 -4.82 -17.73 -26.25
C SER A 23 -5.66 -18.97 -26.00
N SER A 24 -5.19 -19.79 -25.06
CA SER A 24 -5.94 -20.91 -24.47
C SER A 24 -6.38 -20.61 -23.03
N VAL A 25 -6.20 -19.37 -22.55
CA VAL A 25 -6.48 -18.95 -21.18
C VAL A 25 -7.64 -17.98 -21.11
N LEU A 26 -8.55 -18.19 -20.17
CA LEU A 26 -9.67 -17.28 -19.94
C LEU A 26 -9.30 -16.24 -18.88
N PRO A 27 -9.84 -15.01 -18.95
CA PRO A 27 -9.56 -13.95 -17.97
C PRO A 27 -9.78 -14.33 -16.49
N ASN A 28 -10.69 -15.26 -16.22
CA ASN A 28 -10.96 -15.72 -14.85
C ASN A 28 -9.88 -16.68 -14.32
N ASP A 29 -9.14 -17.34 -15.22
CA ASP A 29 -8.18 -18.38 -14.87
C ASP A 29 -6.75 -17.85 -14.74
N VAL A 30 -6.49 -16.60 -15.15
CA VAL A 30 -5.15 -16.01 -15.11
C VAL A 30 -4.72 -15.65 -13.69
N ASP A 31 -3.41 -15.73 -13.45
CA ASP A 31 -2.78 -15.39 -12.18
C ASP A 31 -2.19 -13.97 -12.21
N THR A 32 -2.73 -13.10 -11.36
CA THR A 32 -2.29 -11.70 -11.25
C THR A 32 -1.22 -11.47 -10.18
N ARG A 33 -0.73 -12.53 -9.54
CA ARG A 33 0.35 -12.43 -8.54
C ARG A 33 1.63 -11.90 -9.16
N THR A 34 2.35 -11.08 -8.40
CA THR A 34 3.59 -10.42 -8.85
C THR A 34 4.53 -10.13 -7.70
N ARG A 35 5.81 -9.91 -8.01
CA ARG A 35 6.83 -9.54 -7.03
C ARG A 35 6.96 -8.02 -6.93
N LEU A 36 6.72 -7.46 -5.75
CA LEU A 36 7.02 -6.06 -5.45
C LEU A 36 8.52 -5.87 -5.19
N THR A 37 9.13 -6.83 -4.48
CA THR A 37 10.57 -6.89 -4.20
C THR A 37 11.05 -8.31 -4.38
N LYS A 38 12.32 -8.60 -4.10
CA LYS A 38 12.86 -9.97 -4.14
C LYS A 38 12.13 -10.95 -3.21
N THR A 39 11.57 -10.45 -2.10
CA THR A 39 10.97 -11.29 -1.04
C THR A 39 9.48 -11.05 -0.81
N ILE A 40 8.93 -9.95 -1.34
CA ILE A 40 7.52 -9.58 -1.15
C ILE A 40 6.74 -9.78 -2.44
N GLU A 41 5.75 -10.67 -2.38
CA GLU A 41 4.75 -10.90 -3.41
C GLU A 41 3.45 -10.16 -3.09
N LEU A 42 2.74 -9.72 -4.14
CA LEU A 42 1.41 -9.14 -4.10
C LEU A 42 0.44 -10.04 -4.85
N GLY A 43 -0.82 -10.10 -4.39
CA GLY A 43 -1.93 -10.79 -5.07
C GLY A 43 -2.38 -10.11 -6.37
N ILE A 44 -2.19 -8.78 -6.44
CA ILE A 44 -2.48 -7.95 -7.60
C ILE A 44 -1.36 -6.92 -7.81
N PRO A 45 -1.07 -6.49 -9.04
CA PRO A 45 0.07 -5.61 -9.34
C PRO A 45 -0.24 -4.12 -9.09
N LEU A 46 -0.87 -3.81 -7.95
CA LEU A 46 -1.32 -2.46 -7.61
C LEU A 46 -0.70 -1.95 -6.31
N MET A 47 -0.22 -0.71 -6.38
CA MET A 47 0.32 0.05 -5.26
C MET A 47 -0.31 1.44 -5.19
N SER A 48 -0.73 1.92 -4.02
CA SER A 48 -1.24 3.30 -3.88
C SER A 48 -0.12 4.28 -3.57
N SER A 49 -0.15 5.46 -4.20
CA SER A 49 0.95 6.45 -4.12
C SER A 49 1.10 7.10 -2.74
N ALA A 50 2.34 7.44 -2.39
CA ALA A 50 2.72 8.15 -1.16
C ALA A 50 2.34 9.64 -1.18
N MET A 51 1.05 9.94 -1.18
CA MET A 51 0.53 11.30 -1.26
C MET A 51 -0.50 11.57 -0.18
N ASP A 52 -0.52 12.80 0.34
CA ASP A 52 -1.41 13.23 1.43
C ASP A 52 -2.89 13.33 1.07
N THR A 53 -3.21 13.21 -0.21
CA THR A 53 -4.57 13.10 -0.75
C THR A 53 -4.88 11.71 -1.29
N VAL A 54 -4.01 10.73 -1.02
CA VAL A 54 -4.17 9.36 -1.52
C VAL A 54 -4.07 8.34 -0.39
N THR A 55 -2.95 8.23 0.31
CA THR A 55 -2.70 7.05 1.17
C THR A 55 -2.34 7.37 2.61
N GLU A 56 -3.29 7.09 3.50
CA GLU A 56 -3.09 6.87 4.94
C GLU A 56 -3.54 5.43 5.30
N SER A 57 -3.65 5.09 6.59
CA SER A 57 -3.99 3.73 7.04
C SER A 57 -5.26 3.15 6.41
N ARG A 58 -6.32 3.95 6.22
CA ARG A 58 -7.59 3.47 5.64
C ARG A 58 -7.41 2.90 4.23
N LEU A 59 -6.79 3.66 3.33
CA LEU A 59 -6.51 3.17 1.97
C LEU A 59 -5.47 2.05 2.00
N ALA A 60 -4.42 2.15 2.83
CA ALA A 60 -3.41 1.11 2.92
C ALA A 60 -3.99 -0.25 3.37
N ILE A 61 -4.93 -0.25 4.32
CA ILE A 61 -5.69 -1.44 4.74
C ILE A 61 -6.49 -2.00 3.57
N ALA A 62 -7.28 -1.17 2.88
CA ALA A 62 -8.12 -1.62 1.78
C ALA A 62 -7.30 -2.18 0.60
N MET A 63 -6.16 -1.55 0.29
CA MET A 63 -5.21 -2.04 -0.72
C MET A 63 -4.62 -3.40 -0.32
N ALA A 64 -4.17 -3.53 0.93
CA ALA A 64 -3.61 -4.78 1.43
C ALA A 64 -4.65 -5.91 1.44
N GLN A 65 -5.89 -5.63 1.88
CA GLN A 65 -7.00 -6.59 1.84
C GLN A 65 -7.33 -7.07 0.41
N ALA A 66 -7.22 -6.18 -0.59
CA ALA A 66 -7.43 -6.53 -1.99
C ALA A 66 -6.24 -7.29 -2.62
N GLY A 67 -5.12 -7.46 -1.90
CA GLY A 67 -3.91 -8.13 -2.37
C GLY A 67 -2.85 -7.19 -2.95
N GLY A 68 -3.06 -5.88 -2.92
CA GLY A 68 -2.05 -4.87 -3.28
C GLY A 68 -1.28 -4.38 -2.04
N ILE A 69 -0.74 -3.17 -2.11
CA ILE A 69 -0.10 -2.50 -0.96
C ILE A 69 -0.30 -0.98 -1.02
N GLY A 70 -0.42 -0.33 0.13
CA GLY A 70 -0.44 1.13 0.20
C GLY A 70 0.85 1.71 0.76
N VAL A 71 1.28 2.87 0.22
CA VAL A 71 2.42 3.64 0.74
C VAL A 71 1.96 4.84 1.56
N VAL A 72 2.12 4.78 2.88
CA VAL A 72 1.83 5.92 3.76
C VAL A 72 2.78 7.08 3.45
N HIS A 73 2.21 8.25 3.15
CA HIS A 73 2.98 9.45 2.80
C HIS A 73 3.77 10.02 3.97
N ARG A 74 4.72 10.93 3.67
CA ARG A 74 5.62 11.55 4.65
C ARG A 74 5.29 12.99 5.06
N ASN A 75 4.23 13.59 4.51
CA ASN A 75 3.64 14.87 4.99
C ASN A 75 2.93 14.73 6.36
N LEU A 76 3.57 14.01 7.29
CA LEU A 76 3.17 13.77 8.68
C LEU A 76 4.44 13.91 9.54
N THR A 77 4.28 14.16 10.84
CA THR A 77 5.41 13.97 11.76
C THR A 77 5.86 12.49 11.72
N ILE A 78 7.09 12.22 12.15
CA ILE A 78 7.64 10.86 12.17
C ILE A 78 6.73 9.93 13.00
N GLU A 79 6.27 10.42 14.15
CA GLU A 79 5.43 9.69 15.09
C GLU A 79 4.05 9.41 14.51
N GLN A 80 3.44 10.40 13.84
CA GLN A 80 2.15 10.25 13.18
C GLN A 80 2.22 9.23 12.04
N GLN A 81 3.26 9.29 11.21
CA GLN A 81 3.45 8.33 10.13
C GLN A 81 3.67 6.91 10.65
N ALA A 82 4.50 6.76 11.69
CA ALA A 82 4.70 5.49 12.38
C ALA A 82 3.38 4.95 12.97
N GLU A 83 2.51 5.81 13.49
CA GLU A 83 1.20 5.39 14.00
C GLU A 83 0.24 4.96 12.89
N GLU A 84 0.24 5.62 11.72
CA GLU A 84 -0.49 5.14 10.55
C GLU A 84 -0.04 3.73 10.13
N VAL A 85 1.27 3.46 10.15
CA VAL A 85 1.81 2.11 9.92
C VAL A 85 1.29 1.12 10.97
N ARG A 86 1.37 1.46 12.27
CA ARG A 86 0.88 0.58 13.35
C ARG A 86 -0.61 0.28 13.22
N LYS A 87 -1.44 1.25 12.82
CA LYS A 87 -2.87 1.03 12.54
C LYS A 87 -3.08 -0.05 11.50
N VAL A 88 -2.32 -0.05 10.40
CA VAL A 88 -2.41 -1.10 9.37
C VAL A 88 -1.95 -2.45 9.92
N LYS A 89 -0.79 -2.50 10.59
CA LYS A 89 -0.23 -3.74 11.13
C LYS A 89 -1.11 -4.39 12.22
N ARG A 90 -1.94 -3.60 12.91
CA ARG A 90 -2.88 -4.05 13.96
C ARG A 90 -4.29 -4.32 13.45
N PHE A 91 -4.61 -3.97 12.19
CA PHE A 91 -5.98 -4.04 11.69
C PHE A 91 -6.49 -5.48 11.53
N GLU A 92 -5.63 -6.34 10.99
CA GLU A 92 -5.81 -7.79 10.97
C GLU A 92 -4.51 -8.37 11.48
N SER A 93 -4.61 -9.17 12.54
CA SER A 93 -3.52 -10.02 13.00
C SER A 93 -4.11 -11.39 13.17
N GLY A 94 -3.62 -12.40 12.43
CA GLY A 94 -4.09 -13.77 12.57
C GLY A 94 -4.08 -14.27 14.03
N MET A 95 -3.20 -13.69 14.84
CA MET A 95 -3.17 -13.78 16.30
C MET A 95 -2.67 -12.44 16.87
N VAL A 96 -3.36 -11.88 17.86
CA VAL A 96 -2.85 -10.77 18.67
C VAL A 96 -1.79 -11.33 19.61
N VAL A 97 -0.52 -10.98 19.40
CA VAL A 97 0.60 -11.39 20.25
C VAL A 97 0.70 -10.43 21.44
N ASN A 98 0.97 -10.95 22.64
CA ASN A 98 1.06 -10.17 23.89
C ASN A 98 -0.20 -9.30 24.10
N PRO A 99 -1.39 -9.92 24.22
CA PRO A 99 -2.62 -9.17 24.41
C PRO A 99 -2.57 -8.37 25.71
N ILE A 100 -3.30 -7.25 25.75
CA ILE A 100 -3.46 -6.48 26.99
C ILE A 100 -4.20 -7.36 27.99
N THR A 101 -3.57 -7.63 29.14
CA THR A 101 -4.12 -8.47 30.21
C THR A 101 -4.63 -7.63 31.38
N ILE A 102 -5.36 -8.21 32.32
CA ILE A 102 -5.76 -7.61 33.61
C ILE A 102 -5.58 -8.62 34.75
N THR A 103 -5.47 -8.15 35.99
CA THR A 103 -5.35 -9.04 37.16
C THR A 103 -6.72 -9.27 37.83
N PRO A 104 -6.92 -10.38 38.56
CA PRO A 104 -8.21 -10.70 39.20
C PRO A 104 -8.66 -9.68 40.26
N ASN A 105 -7.71 -8.94 40.84
CA ASN A 105 -7.95 -7.96 41.90
C ASN A 105 -8.23 -6.54 41.36
N ALA A 106 -8.09 -6.32 40.04
CA ALA A 106 -8.45 -5.05 39.43
C ALA A 106 -9.97 -4.84 39.51
N THR A 107 -10.39 -3.58 39.46
CA THR A 107 -11.81 -3.22 39.57
C THR A 107 -12.52 -3.23 38.21
N LEU A 108 -13.85 -3.29 38.22
CA LEU A 108 -14.67 -3.09 37.03
C LEU A 108 -14.35 -1.76 36.34
N ALA A 109 -14.10 -0.69 37.10
CA ALA A 109 -13.72 0.61 36.55
C ALA A 109 -12.42 0.54 35.73
N ASP A 110 -11.39 -0.14 36.26
CA ASP A 110 -10.12 -0.34 35.56
C ASP A 110 -10.31 -1.12 34.25
N ALA A 111 -11.14 -2.17 34.30
CA ALA A 111 -11.45 -2.97 33.13
C ALA A 111 -12.19 -2.18 32.04
N LEU A 112 -13.22 -1.41 32.42
CA LEU A 112 -13.97 -0.56 31.50
C LEU A 112 -13.09 0.54 30.90
N GLN A 113 -12.18 1.10 31.68
CA GLN A 113 -11.22 2.09 31.20
C GLN A 113 -10.25 1.47 30.18
N LEU A 114 -9.68 0.30 30.45
CA LEU A 114 -8.85 -0.42 29.48
C LEU A 114 -9.62 -0.76 28.20
N MET A 115 -10.88 -1.22 28.31
CA MET A 115 -11.72 -1.49 27.15
C MET A 115 -11.97 -0.22 26.30
N ALA A 116 -12.18 0.93 26.93
CA ALA A 116 -12.39 2.20 26.26
C ALA A 116 -11.11 2.73 25.60
N ASP A 117 -10.01 2.77 26.35
CA ASP A 117 -8.71 3.31 25.91
C ASP A 117 -8.17 2.54 24.70
N TYR A 118 -8.27 1.21 24.73
CA TYR A 118 -7.75 0.34 23.67
C TYR A 118 -8.81 -0.13 22.67
N ARG A 119 -10.08 0.26 22.85
CA ARG A 119 -11.23 -0.15 22.02
C ARG A 119 -11.36 -1.67 21.85
N ILE A 120 -11.08 -2.42 22.92
CA ILE A 120 -11.14 -3.88 22.95
C ILE A 120 -12.39 -4.37 23.67
N SER A 121 -12.95 -5.48 23.19
CA SER A 121 -14.19 -6.07 23.73
C SER A 121 -13.97 -7.27 24.64
N GLY A 122 -12.70 -7.59 24.95
CA GLY A 122 -12.34 -8.66 25.85
C GLY A 122 -10.87 -8.60 26.24
N ILE A 123 -10.60 -8.97 27.49
CA ILE A 123 -9.32 -8.84 28.16
C ILE A 123 -9.01 -10.18 28.84
N PRO A 124 -7.91 -10.85 28.50
CA PRO A 124 -7.43 -12.01 29.25
C PRO A 124 -7.07 -11.61 30.70
N VAL A 125 -7.46 -12.43 31.67
CA VAL A 125 -7.13 -12.23 33.08
C VAL A 125 -5.96 -13.14 33.44
N VAL A 126 -4.89 -12.55 33.98
CA VAL A 126 -3.67 -13.26 34.37
C VAL A 126 -3.38 -13.08 35.85
N GLU A 127 -2.85 -14.11 36.50
CA GLU A 127 -2.59 -14.17 37.95
C GLU A 127 -1.73 -12.99 38.43
N SER A 128 -0.65 -12.72 37.70
CA SER A 128 0.23 -11.56 37.85
C SER A 128 0.78 -11.18 36.48
N ARG A 129 1.19 -9.91 36.32
CA ARG A 129 1.84 -9.44 35.10
C ARG A 129 3.36 -9.50 35.29
N ASP A 130 4.05 -10.16 34.35
CA ASP A 130 5.49 -10.05 34.22
C ASP A 130 5.91 -8.72 33.56
N GLN A 131 7.22 -8.52 33.35
CA GLN A 131 7.76 -7.31 32.71
C GLN A 131 7.27 -7.11 31.26
N LEU A 132 6.73 -8.15 30.62
CA LEU A 132 6.21 -8.14 29.26
C LEU A 132 4.66 -8.03 29.23
N GLY A 133 4.01 -7.95 30.38
CA GLY A 133 2.55 -7.90 30.50
C GLY A 133 1.85 -9.25 30.35
N SER A 134 2.61 -10.34 30.25
CA SER A 134 2.11 -11.72 30.17
C SER A 134 2.03 -12.34 31.57
N GLY A 135 1.29 -13.44 31.70
CA GLY A 135 1.18 -14.17 32.96
C GLY A 135 0.35 -15.43 32.81
N LYS A 136 0.34 -16.25 33.87
CA LYS A 136 -0.47 -17.46 33.91
C LYS A 136 -1.94 -17.09 33.76
N LEU A 137 -2.59 -17.65 32.74
CA LEU A 137 -3.96 -17.34 32.38
C LEU A 137 -4.94 -17.94 33.40
N VAL A 138 -5.80 -17.11 33.98
CA VAL A 138 -6.76 -17.51 35.03
C VAL A 138 -8.21 -17.12 34.74
N GLY A 139 -8.44 -16.29 33.72
CA GLY A 139 -9.80 -15.97 33.29
C GLY A 139 -9.86 -15.17 32.01
N MET A 140 -11.08 -14.84 31.60
CA MET A 140 -11.35 -13.90 30.52
C MET A 140 -12.52 -13.01 30.91
N LEU A 141 -12.36 -11.71 30.69
CA LEU A 141 -13.43 -10.73 30.86
C LEU A 141 -13.83 -10.20 29.48
N THR A 142 -15.12 -10.21 29.17
CA THR A 142 -15.66 -9.76 27.89
C THR A 142 -16.72 -8.68 28.09
N ASN A 143 -17.08 -8.00 27.00
CA ASN A 143 -18.12 -6.98 27.03
C ASN A 143 -19.49 -7.55 27.49
N ARG A 144 -19.72 -8.87 27.38
CA ARG A 144 -20.95 -9.51 27.88
C ARG A 144 -20.98 -9.58 29.40
N ASP A 145 -19.83 -9.79 30.03
CA ASP A 145 -19.70 -9.99 31.47
C ASP A 145 -19.88 -8.67 32.24
N VAL A 146 -19.44 -7.55 31.65
CA VAL A 146 -19.50 -6.22 32.26
C VAL A 146 -20.76 -5.44 31.92
N ARG A 147 -21.55 -5.86 30.92
CA ARG A 147 -22.66 -5.08 30.35
C ARG A 147 -23.72 -4.65 31.37
N PHE A 148 -23.96 -5.49 32.38
CA PHE A 148 -24.97 -5.26 33.41
C PHE A 148 -24.36 -5.10 34.80
N ALA A 149 -23.04 -5.04 34.91
CA ALA A 149 -22.36 -4.83 36.18
C ALA A 149 -22.45 -3.34 36.55
N THR A 150 -22.97 -3.04 37.74
CA THR A 150 -23.28 -1.67 38.17
C THR A 150 -22.32 -1.13 39.23
N ASP A 151 -21.60 -1.98 39.95
CA ASP A 151 -20.65 -1.56 40.98
C ASP A 151 -19.24 -1.38 40.39
N PRO A 152 -18.74 -0.14 40.25
CA PRO A 152 -17.42 0.12 39.67
C PRO A 152 -16.26 -0.49 40.48
N LYS A 153 -16.46 -0.79 41.77
CA LYS A 153 -15.44 -1.37 42.66
C LYS A 153 -15.43 -2.89 42.65
N GLN A 154 -16.41 -3.53 42.00
CA GLN A 154 -16.48 -4.97 41.93
C GLN A 154 -15.19 -5.54 41.32
N PRO A 155 -14.56 -6.56 41.94
CA PRO A 155 -13.32 -7.12 41.43
C PRO A 155 -13.56 -7.97 40.18
N VAL A 156 -12.61 -7.92 39.24
CA VAL A 156 -12.66 -8.68 37.97
C VAL A 156 -12.81 -10.19 38.20
N SER A 157 -12.23 -10.73 39.27
CA SER A 157 -12.32 -12.14 39.65
C SER A 157 -13.75 -12.68 39.82
N GLU A 158 -14.71 -11.81 40.14
CA GLU A 158 -16.13 -12.15 40.30
C GLU A 158 -16.90 -12.13 38.98
N LEU A 159 -16.42 -11.36 38.00
CA LEU A 159 -17.08 -11.16 36.70
C LEU A 159 -16.49 -12.03 35.59
N MET A 160 -15.23 -12.45 35.71
CA MET A 160 -14.53 -13.18 34.66
C MET A 160 -15.04 -14.61 34.48
N THR A 161 -14.98 -15.08 33.23
CA THR A 161 -15.14 -16.50 32.92
C THR A 161 -13.87 -17.27 33.33
N LYS A 162 -14.03 -18.36 34.09
CA LYS A 162 -12.92 -19.21 34.59
C LYS A 162 -12.71 -20.47 33.75
N GLU A 163 -13.77 -20.97 33.12
CA GLU A 163 -13.69 -22.11 32.19
C GLU A 163 -13.28 -21.60 30.81
N LEU A 164 -11.99 -21.75 30.50
CA LEU A 164 -11.40 -21.18 29.30
C LEU A 164 -11.18 -22.25 28.24
N VAL A 165 -11.57 -21.92 27.02
CA VAL A 165 -11.15 -22.67 25.83
C VAL A 165 -9.87 -22.04 25.32
N THR A 166 -8.79 -22.82 25.33
CA THR A 166 -7.45 -22.35 24.95
C THR A 166 -6.89 -23.22 23.83
N VAL A 167 -5.92 -22.66 23.11
CA VAL A 167 -5.14 -23.36 22.07
C VAL A 167 -3.66 -23.10 22.29
N ARG A 168 -2.82 -23.97 21.74
CA ARG A 168 -1.37 -23.76 21.68
C ARG A 168 -0.99 -22.93 20.45
N GLU A 169 0.21 -22.38 20.48
CA GLU A 169 0.82 -21.76 19.31
C GLU A 169 0.85 -22.75 18.12
N GLY A 170 0.59 -22.25 16.92
CA GLY A 170 0.56 -23.06 15.70
C GLY A 170 -0.78 -23.73 15.36
N VAL A 171 -1.85 -23.43 16.11
CA VAL A 171 -3.21 -23.89 15.73
C VAL A 171 -3.59 -23.37 14.33
N SER A 172 -4.19 -24.23 13.50
CA SER A 172 -4.67 -23.81 12.19
C SER A 172 -5.90 -22.89 12.31
N GLN A 173 -6.12 -22.03 11.31
CA GLN A 173 -7.32 -21.19 11.29
C GLN A 173 -8.61 -22.01 11.25
N GLU A 174 -8.61 -23.15 10.55
CA GLU A 174 -9.77 -24.05 10.49
C GLU A 174 -10.09 -24.64 11.85
N GLU A 175 -9.07 -25.07 12.59
CA GLU A 175 -9.24 -25.62 13.93
C GLU A 175 -9.69 -24.54 14.92
N GLY A 176 -9.10 -23.34 14.84
CA GLY A 176 -9.55 -22.19 15.62
C GLY A 176 -11.02 -21.85 15.36
N LYS A 177 -11.45 -21.87 14.09
CA LYS A 177 -12.85 -21.67 13.69
C LYS A 177 -13.77 -22.76 14.26
N ARG A 178 -13.33 -24.02 14.20
CA ARG A 178 -14.05 -25.17 14.77
C ARG A 178 -14.28 -24.99 16.26
N LEU A 179 -13.25 -24.61 17.01
CA LEU A 179 -13.33 -24.39 18.47
C LEU A 179 -14.22 -23.21 18.83
N LEU A 180 -14.08 -22.07 18.14
CA LEU A 180 -14.94 -20.89 18.34
C LEU A 180 -16.42 -21.23 18.11
N HIS A 181 -16.72 -22.01 17.05
CA HIS A 181 -18.09 -22.45 16.75
C HIS A 181 -18.62 -23.47 17.76
N GLN A 182 -17.84 -24.50 18.08
CA GLN A 182 -18.21 -25.57 19.01
C GLN A 182 -18.54 -25.02 20.39
N HIS A 183 -17.72 -24.10 20.89
CA HIS A 183 -17.87 -23.52 22.22
C HIS A 183 -18.70 -22.22 22.24
N ARG A 184 -19.15 -21.75 21.06
CA ARG A 184 -19.97 -20.52 20.89
C ARG A 184 -19.34 -19.27 21.52
N ILE A 185 -18.02 -19.16 21.40
CA ILE A 185 -17.21 -18.06 21.92
C ILE A 185 -16.68 -17.18 20.77
N GLU A 186 -16.43 -15.90 21.05
CA GLU A 186 -15.96 -14.93 20.05
C GLU A 186 -14.44 -14.77 20.01
N LYS A 187 -13.75 -15.33 21.00
CA LYS A 187 -12.33 -15.12 21.27
C LYS A 187 -11.71 -16.42 21.76
N LEU A 188 -10.53 -16.74 21.24
CA LEU A 188 -9.78 -17.95 21.55
C LEU A 188 -8.41 -17.56 22.10
N LEU A 189 -8.10 -18.02 23.31
CA LEU A 189 -6.88 -17.65 24.03
C LEU A 189 -5.75 -18.60 23.62
N VAL A 190 -4.58 -18.04 23.29
CA VAL A 190 -3.40 -18.81 22.93
C VAL A 190 -2.46 -18.85 24.12
N VAL A 191 -2.07 -20.06 24.53
CA VAL A 191 -1.21 -20.31 25.68
C VAL A 191 0.05 -21.07 25.30
N ASP A 192 1.13 -20.84 26.05
CA ASP A 192 2.37 -21.63 25.98
C ASP A 192 2.27 -22.93 26.81
N GLU A 193 3.39 -23.64 26.95
CA GLU A 193 3.45 -24.88 27.74
C GLU A 193 3.23 -24.66 29.25
N ASP A 194 3.56 -23.47 29.75
CA ASP A 194 3.39 -23.06 31.16
C ASP A 194 1.99 -22.46 31.43
N TYR A 195 1.08 -22.52 30.45
CA TYR A 195 -0.25 -21.92 30.50
C TYR A 195 -0.25 -20.40 30.66
N ARG A 196 0.81 -19.72 30.21
CA ARG A 196 0.85 -18.26 30.11
C ARG A 196 0.08 -17.80 28.88
N CYS A 197 -0.64 -16.68 29.01
CA CYS A 197 -1.34 -16.07 27.88
C CYS A 197 -0.34 -15.37 26.95
N ILE A 198 -0.06 -15.98 25.81
CA ILE A 198 0.87 -15.47 24.79
C ILE A 198 0.14 -14.84 23.60
N GLY A 199 -1.15 -15.14 23.42
CA GLY A 199 -1.92 -14.58 22.31
C GLY A 199 -3.43 -14.66 22.42
N LEU A 200 -4.11 -14.02 21.46
CA LEU A 200 -5.56 -14.04 21.31
C LEU A 200 -5.96 -14.07 19.83
N VAL A 201 -6.88 -14.96 19.46
CA VAL A 201 -7.51 -15.01 18.13
C VAL A 201 -8.97 -14.61 18.25
N THR A 202 -9.49 -13.80 17.32
CA THR A 202 -10.89 -13.33 17.36
C THR A 202 -11.69 -13.84 16.15
N VAL A 203 -13.00 -14.02 16.32
CA VAL A 203 -13.91 -14.36 15.21
C VAL A 203 -13.83 -13.31 14.10
N LYS A 204 -13.67 -12.02 14.45
CA LYS A 204 -13.53 -10.93 13.47
C LYS A 204 -12.32 -11.13 12.55
N ASP A 205 -11.20 -11.63 13.07
CA ASP A 205 -10.00 -11.87 12.25
C ASP A 205 -10.22 -13.02 11.26
N ILE A 206 -10.97 -14.06 11.67
CA ILE A 206 -11.34 -15.19 10.81
C ILE A 206 -12.33 -14.76 9.72
N GLU A 207 -13.36 -13.98 10.08
CA GLU A 207 -14.32 -13.43 9.12
C GLU A 207 -13.65 -12.55 8.08
N LYS A 208 -12.71 -11.69 8.50
CA LYS A 208 -11.91 -10.85 7.59
C LYS A 208 -11.03 -11.70 6.66
N ALA A 209 -10.37 -12.74 7.19
CA ALA A 209 -9.57 -13.64 6.36
C ALA A 209 -10.42 -14.36 5.29
N GLN A 210 -11.67 -14.70 5.60
CA GLN A 210 -12.60 -15.31 4.65
C GLN A 210 -13.13 -14.30 3.62
N ALA A 211 -13.37 -13.05 4.02
CA ALA A 211 -13.81 -11.98 3.12
C ALA A 211 -12.71 -11.54 2.13
N TYR A 212 -11.45 -11.65 2.55
CA TYR A 212 -10.27 -11.22 1.78
C TYR A 212 -9.23 -12.33 1.67
N PRO A 213 -9.51 -13.40 0.90
CA PRO A 213 -8.61 -14.55 0.78
C PRO A 213 -7.27 -14.22 0.12
N ASN A 214 -7.26 -13.19 -0.74
CA ASN A 214 -6.06 -12.74 -1.45
C ASN A 214 -5.33 -11.59 -0.73
N ALA A 215 -5.63 -11.33 0.54
CA ALA A 215 -5.03 -10.24 1.29
C ALA A 215 -3.50 -10.37 1.37
N CYS A 216 -2.80 -9.26 1.10
CA CYS A 216 -1.35 -9.15 1.20
C CYS A 216 -0.93 -9.12 2.67
N LYS A 217 -0.46 -10.27 3.18
CA LYS A 217 -0.10 -10.47 4.58
C LYS A 217 1.39 -10.81 4.75
N ASP A 218 1.94 -10.43 5.90
CA ASP A 218 3.26 -10.88 6.34
C ASP A 218 3.21 -12.30 6.93
N SER A 219 4.38 -12.85 7.28
CA SER A 219 4.50 -14.19 7.87
C SER A 219 3.79 -14.33 9.23
N LYS A 220 3.40 -13.23 9.88
CA LYS A 220 2.62 -13.20 11.13
C LYS A 220 1.12 -13.04 10.86
N GLY A 221 0.69 -13.08 9.60
CA GLY A 221 -0.71 -12.91 9.20
C GLY A 221 -1.22 -11.47 9.33
N ARG A 222 -0.32 -10.47 9.43
CA ARG A 222 -0.70 -9.06 9.49
C ARG A 222 -0.69 -8.44 8.10
N LEU A 223 -1.60 -7.51 7.82
CA LEU A 223 -1.60 -6.79 6.54
C LEU A 223 -0.24 -6.12 6.30
N ARG A 224 0.24 -6.16 5.04
CA ARG A 224 1.48 -5.48 4.66
C ARG A 224 1.24 -4.00 4.40
N VAL A 225 2.23 -3.17 4.71
CA VAL A 225 2.18 -1.73 4.49
C VAL A 225 3.56 -1.20 4.11
N ALA A 226 3.58 -0.24 3.19
CA ALA A 226 4.77 0.52 2.85
C ALA A 226 4.67 1.95 3.40
N ALA A 227 5.81 2.62 3.56
CA ALA A 227 5.84 4.02 3.99
C ALA A 227 6.97 4.78 3.31
N ALA A 228 6.72 6.05 2.95
CA ALA A 228 7.70 6.88 2.28
C ALA A 228 8.65 7.58 3.26
N THR A 229 9.90 7.77 2.84
CA THR A 229 10.88 8.60 3.53
C THR A 229 11.63 9.50 2.55
N GLY A 230 12.26 10.54 3.08
CA GLY A 230 13.15 11.45 2.35
C GLY A 230 14.61 11.04 2.43
N THR A 231 15.48 12.04 2.26
CA THR A 231 16.95 11.88 2.36
C THR A 231 17.51 12.68 3.54
N GLY A 232 18.71 12.31 4.00
CA GLY A 232 19.42 13.01 5.07
C GLY A 232 18.97 12.58 6.47
N ASN A 233 19.35 13.35 7.49
CA ASN A 233 19.17 12.95 8.89
C ASN A 233 17.69 12.74 9.27
N ASP A 234 16.77 13.60 8.82
CA ASP A 234 15.33 13.41 9.03
C ASP A 234 14.83 12.12 8.35
N GLY A 235 15.31 11.85 7.12
CA GLY A 235 14.98 10.64 6.39
C GLY A 235 15.43 9.36 7.10
N LEU A 236 16.60 9.40 7.75
CA LEU A 236 17.12 8.27 8.55
C LEU A 236 16.35 8.10 9.86
N ALA A 237 16.12 9.16 10.63
CA ALA A 237 15.31 9.10 11.85
C ALA A 237 13.90 8.58 11.56
N ARG A 238 13.33 9.01 10.43
CA ARG A 238 12.03 8.50 9.94
C ARG A 238 12.09 7.03 9.55
N ALA A 239 13.13 6.61 8.84
CA ALA A 239 13.32 5.19 8.50
C ALA A 239 13.40 4.31 9.75
N GLU A 240 14.13 4.74 10.78
CA GLU A 240 14.24 4.05 12.08
C GLU A 240 12.88 3.84 12.72
N ALA A 241 12.13 4.93 12.90
CA ALA A 241 10.81 4.88 13.52
C ALA A 241 9.80 4.03 12.72
N LEU A 242 9.93 3.99 11.39
CA LEU A 242 9.09 3.17 10.53
C LEU A 242 9.46 1.68 10.61
N PHE A 243 10.74 1.34 10.70
CA PHE A 243 11.18 -0.03 10.97
C PHE A 243 10.68 -0.51 12.33
N ASP A 244 10.78 0.32 13.37
CA ASP A 244 10.24 0.02 14.71
C ASP A 244 8.71 -0.14 14.70
N ALA A 245 8.01 0.62 13.87
CA ALA A 245 6.56 0.48 13.66
C ALA A 245 6.18 -0.81 12.91
N GLY A 246 7.16 -1.50 12.32
CA GLY A 246 6.98 -2.75 11.59
C GLY A 246 6.55 -2.56 10.13
N VAL A 247 7.03 -1.50 9.47
CA VAL A 247 6.82 -1.31 8.02
C VAL A 247 7.42 -2.47 7.22
N ASP A 248 6.70 -2.96 6.20
CA ASP A 248 7.17 -4.05 5.36
C ASP A 248 8.11 -3.56 4.24
N VAL A 249 7.87 -2.34 3.74
CA VAL A 249 8.69 -1.73 2.68
C VAL A 249 8.88 -0.23 2.94
N LEU A 250 10.13 0.20 2.99
CA LEU A 250 10.48 1.62 3.02
C LEU A 250 10.62 2.15 1.59
N VAL A 251 10.00 3.28 1.27
CA VAL A 251 10.09 3.91 -0.05
C VAL A 251 10.89 5.21 0.06
N VAL A 252 12.14 5.21 -0.42
CA VAL A 252 12.93 6.45 -0.55
C VAL A 252 12.38 7.22 -1.75
N ASP A 253 11.59 8.25 -1.49
CA ASP A 253 10.76 8.96 -2.47
C ASP A 253 11.29 10.38 -2.74
N THR A 254 11.94 10.55 -3.89
CA THR A 254 12.46 11.83 -4.37
C THR A 254 12.04 12.11 -5.82
N ALA A 255 12.09 13.38 -6.25
CA ALA A 255 11.89 13.72 -7.65
C ALA A 255 13.04 13.23 -8.55
N HIS A 256 14.26 13.10 -8.02
CA HIS A 256 15.44 12.68 -8.77
C HIS A 256 16.26 11.62 -8.02
N GLY A 257 15.93 10.35 -8.28
CA GLY A 257 16.54 9.19 -7.62
C GLY A 257 18.01 8.96 -7.91
N HIS A 258 18.57 9.57 -8.96
CA HIS A 258 19.99 9.46 -9.32
C HIS A 258 20.89 10.46 -8.56
N SER A 259 20.37 11.09 -7.50
CA SER A 259 21.14 12.00 -6.65
C SER A 259 22.00 11.23 -5.63
N ALA A 260 23.23 11.69 -5.38
CA ALA A 260 24.14 11.10 -4.39
C ALA A 260 23.50 10.92 -3.02
N LYS A 261 22.70 11.90 -2.56
CA LYS A 261 21.98 11.85 -1.27
C LYS A 261 20.99 10.68 -1.21
N VAL A 262 20.39 10.31 -2.34
CA VAL A 262 19.46 9.18 -2.42
C VAL A 262 20.23 7.87 -2.32
N LEU A 263 21.35 7.76 -3.05
CA LEU A 263 22.21 6.57 -2.98
C LEU A 263 22.75 6.36 -1.57
N GLU A 264 23.17 7.42 -0.89
CA GLU A 264 23.59 7.42 0.51
C GLU A 264 22.44 6.99 1.44
N GLN A 265 21.24 7.54 1.25
CA GLN A 265 20.07 7.18 2.04
C GLN A 265 19.72 5.69 1.92
N VAL A 266 19.77 5.13 0.70
CA VAL A 266 19.50 3.71 0.44
C VAL A 266 20.55 2.84 1.15
N ARG A 267 21.84 3.16 1.01
CA ARG A 267 22.93 2.42 1.69
C ARG A 267 22.80 2.47 3.20
N ALA A 268 22.50 3.65 3.75
CA ALA A 268 22.33 3.84 5.19
C ALA A 268 21.10 3.08 5.71
N ALA A 269 19.94 3.19 5.05
CA ALA A 269 18.74 2.46 5.44
C ALA A 269 18.96 0.93 5.42
N ARG A 270 19.73 0.42 4.46
CA ARG A 270 20.11 -1.00 4.38
C ARG A 270 21.00 -1.47 5.53
N ALA A 271 21.79 -0.56 6.11
CA ALA A 271 22.68 -0.85 7.22
C ALA A 271 22.00 -0.74 8.61
N MET A 272 20.76 -0.27 8.68
CA MET A 272 20.03 -0.07 9.94
C MET A 272 19.51 -1.39 10.51
N SER A 273 19.46 -1.46 11.85
CA SER A 273 18.71 -2.52 12.53
C SER A 273 17.23 -2.44 12.14
N GLY A 274 16.60 -3.59 11.91
CA GLY A 274 15.19 -3.64 11.51
C GLY A 274 14.94 -3.42 10.01
N TYR A 275 16.00 -3.36 9.20
CA TYR A 275 15.88 -3.35 7.74
C TYR A 275 14.95 -4.47 7.25
N THR A 276 13.98 -4.09 6.42
CA THR A 276 13.08 -5.01 5.73
C THR A 276 13.40 -5.02 4.24
N GLN A 277 12.75 -4.16 3.46
CA GLN A 277 12.96 -3.99 2.02
C GLN A 277 12.88 -2.52 1.65
N VAL A 278 13.69 -2.07 0.69
CA VAL A 278 13.76 -0.67 0.25
C VAL A 278 13.41 -0.56 -1.23
N ILE A 279 12.39 0.24 -1.53
CA ILE A 279 12.12 0.76 -2.87
C ILE A 279 12.77 2.14 -2.98
N ALA A 280 13.45 2.43 -4.09
CA ALA A 280 14.03 3.74 -4.33
C ALA A 280 13.62 4.31 -5.70
N GLY A 281 13.37 5.62 -5.74
CA GLY A 281 13.05 6.34 -6.97
C GLY A 281 12.75 7.83 -6.72
N ASN A 282 12.38 8.60 -7.74
CA ASN A 282 12.06 8.14 -9.09
C ASN A 282 13.27 8.21 -10.04
N VAL A 283 13.36 7.23 -10.92
CA VAL A 283 14.31 7.22 -12.04
C VAL A 283 13.58 7.13 -13.37
N ALA A 284 14.28 7.40 -14.46
CA ALA A 284 13.73 7.29 -15.82
C ALA A 284 14.76 6.76 -16.84
N THR A 285 15.93 6.27 -16.37
CA THR A 285 17.01 5.75 -17.23
C THR A 285 17.65 4.52 -16.60
N ALA A 286 18.25 3.67 -17.45
CA ALA A 286 18.97 2.47 -17.05
C ALA A 286 20.14 2.77 -16.09
N GLU A 287 20.90 3.84 -16.33
CA GLU A 287 22.06 4.21 -15.51
C GLU A 287 21.63 4.58 -14.08
N ALA A 288 20.54 5.32 -13.97
CA ALA A 288 19.98 5.69 -12.67
C ALA A 288 19.45 4.47 -11.91
N ALA A 289 18.84 3.52 -12.63
CA ALA A 289 18.41 2.26 -12.05
C ALA A 289 19.60 1.43 -11.54
N ARG A 290 20.65 1.27 -12.34
CA ARG A 290 21.88 0.59 -11.95
C ARG A 290 22.50 1.21 -10.70
N ALA A 291 22.59 2.54 -10.62
CA ALA A 291 23.12 3.23 -9.44
C ALA A 291 22.32 2.93 -8.16
N LEU A 292 20.98 2.82 -8.26
CA LEU A 292 20.13 2.44 -7.13
C LEU A 292 20.29 0.96 -6.74
N ILE A 293 20.43 0.07 -7.73
CA ILE A 293 20.70 -1.35 -7.49
C ILE A 293 22.03 -1.52 -6.77
N ASP A 294 23.09 -0.84 -7.24
CA ASP A 294 24.42 -0.86 -6.63
C ASP A 294 24.42 -0.27 -5.20
N ALA A 295 23.53 0.69 -4.93
CA ALA A 295 23.30 1.22 -3.58
C ALA A 295 22.56 0.24 -2.66
N GLY A 296 21.89 -0.78 -3.22
CA GLY A 296 21.19 -1.83 -2.48
C GLY A 296 19.66 -1.69 -2.45
N ALA A 297 19.05 -1.00 -3.41
CA ALA A 297 17.59 -1.00 -3.55
C ALA A 297 17.07 -2.40 -3.90
N ASP A 298 15.97 -2.83 -3.27
CA ASP A 298 15.31 -4.13 -3.52
C ASP A 298 14.32 -4.08 -4.68
N ALA A 299 13.89 -2.86 -5.05
CA ALA A 299 13.06 -2.56 -6.21
C ALA A 299 13.22 -1.08 -6.61
N VAL A 300 12.96 -0.79 -7.88
CA VAL A 300 13.16 0.54 -8.47
C VAL A 300 11.83 1.16 -8.89
N LYS A 301 11.57 2.40 -8.47
CA LYS A 301 10.39 3.17 -8.84
C LYS A 301 10.67 4.11 -10.00
N VAL A 302 9.87 4.00 -11.07
CA VAL A 302 10.14 4.60 -12.37
C VAL A 302 9.07 5.61 -12.76
N GLY A 303 9.50 6.80 -13.13
CA GLY A 303 8.65 7.83 -13.74
C GLY A 303 9.02 9.24 -13.31
N ILE A 304 9.44 10.07 -14.26
CA ILE A 304 9.73 11.49 -14.02
C ILE A 304 8.77 12.34 -14.85
N GLY A 305 7.88 13.05 -14.16
CA GLY A 305 6.83 13.88 -14.75
C GLY A 305 5.61 13.24 -15.43
N PRO A 306 5.32 11.93 -15.38
CA PRO A 306 4.14 11.36 -16.06
C PRO A 306 2.84 11.57 -15.27
N GLY A 307 2.92 11.96 -13.99
CA GLY A 307 1.76 12.09 -13.12
C GLY A 307 0.81 13.18 -13.58
N SER A 308 -0.50 12.95 -13.45
CA SER A 308 -1.58 13.83 -13.96
C SER A 308 -1.59 15.25 -13.36
N ILE A 309 -0.81 15.49 -12.32
CA ILE A 309 -0.72 16.75 -11.56
C ILE A 309 0.73 17.23 -11.44
N CYS A 310 1.66 16.56 -12.11
CA CYS A 310 3.08 16.90 -12.07
C CYS A 310 3.41 17.81 -13.25
N THR A 311 4.09 18.91 -12.97
CA THR A 311 4.49 19.89 -13.98
C THR A 311 5.99 19.91 -14.21
N THR A 312 6.77 18.99 -13.63
CA THR A 312 8.23 18.86 -13.79
C THR A 312 8.68 18.95 -15.25
N ARG A 313 7.99 18.26 -16.18
CA ARG A 313 8.32 18.30 -17.62
C ARG A 313 8.14 19.68 -18.25
N ILE A 314 7.20 20.47 -17.75
CA ILE A 314 6.87 21.80 -18.26
C ILE A 314 7.75 22.86 -17.60
N ILE A 315 7.94 22.78 -16.28
CA ILE A 315 8.65 23.79 -15.50
C ILE A 315 10.17 23.59 -15.57
N ALA A 316 10.65 22.36 -15.36
CA ALA A 316 12.08 22.05 -15.39
C ALA A 316 12.56 21.58 -16.77
N GLY A 317 11.65 21.18 -17.67
CA GLY A 317 12.01 20.63 -18.99
C GLY A 317 12.59 19.20 -18.94
N VAL A 318 12.43 18.49 -17.82
CA VAL A 318 13.05 17.17 -17.59
C VAL A 318 12.00 16.07 -17.51
N GLY A 319 12.24 14.95 -18.20
CA GLY A 319 11.45 13.73 -18.10
C GLY A 319 11.63 12.81 -19.30
N VAL A 320 11.05 11.61 -19.23
CA VAL A 320 11.04 10.62 -20.32
C VAL A 320 9.61 10.07 -20.45
N PRO A 321 9.04 9.94 -21.66
CA PRO A 321 7.75 9.27 -21.88
C PRO A 321 7.67 7.92 -21.13
N GLN A 322 6.55 7.67 -20.46
CA GLN A 322 6.52 6.73 -19.33
C GLN A 322 6.77 5.29 -19.75
N LEU A 323 6.23 4.86 -20.90
CA LEU A 323 6.42 3.50 -21.38
C LEU A 323 7.88 3.25 -21.74
N THR A 324 8.53 4.17 -22.47
CA THR A 324 9.96 4.09 -22.75
C THR A 324 10.79 4.08 -21.47
N ALA A 325 10.49 4.95 -20.50
CA ALA A 325 11.21 4.98 -19.23
C ALA A 325 11.11 3.63 -18.47
N VAL A 326 9.91 3.02 -18.45
CA VAL A 326 9.70 1.70 -17.85
C VAL A 326 10.53 0.64 -18.56
N MET A 327 10.43 0.55 -19.89
CA MET A 327 11.14 -0.47 -20.67
C MET A 327 12.67 -0.36 -20.53
N ASP A 328 13.22 0.86 -20.59
CA ASP A 328 14.66 1.10 -20.41
C ASP A 328 15.16 0.65 -19.03
N VAL A 329 14.39 0.94 -17.99
CA VAL A 329 14.75 0.59 -16.61
C VAL A 329 14.56 -0.90 -16.35
N VAL A 330 13.50 -1.51 -16.88
CA VAL A 330 13.26 -2.96 -16.79
C VAL A 330 14.43 -3.73 -17.39
N GLU A 331 14.88 -3.37 -18.60
CA GLU A 331 15.98 -4.06 -19.27
C GLU A 331 17.24 -4.13 -18.39
N GLU A 332 17.54 -3.05 -17.65
CA GLU A 332 18.64 -3.04 -16.70
C GLU A 332 18.32 -3.83 -15.42
N CYS A 333 17.17 -3.60 -14.81
CA CYS A 333 16.79 -4.23 -13.54
C CYS A 333 16.66 -5.76 -13.64
N GLU A 334 16.20 -6.30 -14.78
CA GLU A 334 16.05 -7.73 -15.01
C GLU A 334 17.39 -8.48 -14.97
N LYS A 335 18.49 -7.84 -15.43
CA LYS A 335 19.86 -8.40 -15.34
C LYS A 335 20.26 -8.73 -13.89
N HIS A 336 19.63 -8.08 -12.92
CA HIS A 336 19.91 -8.23 -11.48
C HIS A 336 18.75 -8.88 -10.71
N GLY A 337 17.67 -9.28 -11.40
CA GLY A 337 16.46 -9.81 -10.77
C GLY A 337 15.76 -8.82 -9.85
N ILE A 338 15.78 -7.52 -10.19
CA ILE A 338 15.19 -6.44 -9.40
C ILE A 338 13.83 -6.04 -10.01
N PRO A 339 12.72 -6.07 -9.24
CA PRO A 339 11.42 -5.62 -9.74
C PRO A 339 11.35 -4.10 -10.01
N VAL A 340 10.52 -3.73 -10.98
CA VAL A 340 10.28 -2.33 -11.38
C VAL A 340 8.83 -1.94 -11.09
N ILE A 341 8.65 -0.74 -10.55
CA ILE A 341 7.34 -0.12 -10.27
C ILE A 341 7.13 1.04 -11.24
N ALA A 342 6.08 0.97 -12.06
CA ALA A 342 5.66 2.09 -12.92
C ALA A 342 4.83 3.10 -12.12
N ASP A 343 5.34 4.31 -11.93
CA ASP A 343 4.72 5.36 -11.11
C ASP A 343 4.23 6.54 -11.96
N GLY A 344 2.90 6.68 -12.06
CA GLY A 344 2.22 7.77 -12.77
C GLY A 344 1.93 7.52 -14.26
N GLY A 345 1.09 8.37 -14.84
CA GLY A 345 0.69 8.32 -16.25
C GLY A 345 -0.44 7.34 -16.60
N ILE A 346 -0.84 6.47 -15.68
CA ILE A 346 -1.90 5.47 -15.89
C ILE A 346 -3.29 6.11 -15.66
N LYS A 347 -4.10 6.17 -16.73
CA LYS A 347 -5.45 6.74 -16.71
C LYS A 347 -6.52 5.66 -16.74
N TYR A 348 -6.27 4.57 -17.47
CA TYR A 348 -7.20 3.46 -17.66
C TYR A 348 -6.56 2.12 -17.29
N SER A 349 -7.39 1.07 -17.13
CA SER A 349 -6.91 -0.29 -16.91
C SER A 349 -6.07 -0.82 -18.09
N GLY A 350 -6.30 -0.32 -19.30
CA GLY A 350 -5.44 -0.59 -20.46
C GLY A 350 -4.02 -0.04 -20.30
N ASP A 351 -3.84 1.10 -19.65
CA ASP A 351 -2.50 1.65 -19.39
C ASP A 351 -1.77 0.83 -18.32
N LEU A 352 -2.50 0.31 -17.31
CA LEU A 352 -1.96 -0.68 -16.37
C LEU A 352 -1.47 -1.92 -17.13
N ALA A 353 -2.29 -2.48 -18.03
CA ALA A 353 -1.90 -3.63 -18.85
C ALA A 353 -0.65 -3.33 -19.68
N LYS A 354 -0.57 -2.17 -20.33
CA LYS A 354 0.61 -1.74 -21.10
C LYS A 354 1.85 -1.56 -20.22
N ALA A 355 1.72 -1.03 -19.00
CA ALA A 355 2.83 -0.89 -18.07
C ALA A 355 3.39 -2.26 -17.65
N ILE A 356 2.51 -3.22 -17.35
CA ILE A 356 2.91 -4.60 -17.01
C ILE A 356 3.52 -5.31 -18.21
N ALA A 357 2.91 -5.23 -19.40
CA ALA A 357 3.48 -5.78 -20.62
C ALA A 357 4.83 -5.12 -21.00
N GLY A 358 5.05 -3.86 -20.62
CA GLY A 358 6.34 -3.17 -20.74
C GLY A 358 7.39 -3.63 -19.73
N GLY A 359 7.08 -4.63 -18.89
CA GLY A 359 8.01 -5.27 -17.97
C GLY A 359 7.89 -4.83 -16.51
N ALA A 360 7.06 -3.82 -16.20
CA ALA A 360 6.85 -3.43 -14.81
C ALA A 360 6.23 -4.59 -14.03
N SER A 361 6.68 -4.79 -12.80
CA SER A 361 6.11 -5.81 -11.91
C SER A 361 4.86 -5.30 -11.20
N VAL A 362 4.82 -4.00 -10.88
CA VAL A 362 3.73 -3.33 -10.16
C VAL A 362 3.50 -1.94 -10.75
N ALA A 363 2.26 -1.45 -10.69
CA ALA A 363 1.95 -0.05 -10.99
C ALA A 363 1.55 0.72 -9.73
N MET A 364 2.13 1.91 -9.55
CA MET A 364 1.76 2.86 -8.50
C MET A 364 0.77 3.89 -9.06
N LEU A 365 -0.39 4.01 -8.41
CA LEU A 365 -1.49 4.87 -8.84
C LEU A 365 -1.85 5.92 -7.78
N GLY A 366 -2.06 7.16 -8.23
CA GLY A 366 -2.52 8.28 -7.39
C GLY A 366 -3.95 8.70 -7.70
N SER A 367 -4.18 9.35 -8.85
CA SER A 367 -5.45 9.97 -9.24
C SER A 367 -6.62 8.98 -9.31
N LEU A 368 -6.33 7.72 -9.61
CA LEU A 368 -7.34 6.68 -9.67
C LEU A 368 -7.92 6.36 -8.28
N PHE A 369 -7.10 6.47 -7.23
CA PHE A 369 -7.50 6.21 -5.84
C PHE A 369 -7.87 7.46 -5.04
N ALA A 370 -7.39 8.65 -5.43
CA ALA A 370 -7.64 9.89 -4.71
C ALA A 370 -9.13 10.23 -4.49
N GLY A 371 -10.01 9.78 -5.39
CA GLY A 371 -11.47 10.04 -5.32
C GLY A 371 -12.27 9.02 -4.50
N THR A 372 -11.62 8.10 -3.79
CA THR A 372 -12.30 6.98 -3.11
C THR A 372 -12.68 7.29 -1.66
N ASP A 373 -13.50 6.45 -1.04
CA ASP A 373 -13.92 6.60 0.36
C ASP A 373 -12.76 6.50 1.36
N GLU A 374 -11.77 5.67 1.02
CA GLU A 374 -10.64 5.34 1.88
C GLU A 374 -9.46 6.30 1.74
N SER A 375 -9.41 7.09 0.66
CA SER A 375 -8.40 8.14 0.53
C SER A 375 -8.60 9.25 1.56
N PRO A 376 -7.55 9.94 2.01
CA PRO A 376 -7.67 11.13 2.85
C PRO A 376 -8.43 12.26 2.15
N GLY A 377 -8.84 13.24 2.94
CA GLY A 377 -9.54 14.43 2.46
C GLY A 377 -11.07 14.30 2.43
N GLU A 378 -11.72 15.46 2.38
CA GLU A 378 -13.17 15.58 2.45
C GLU A 378 -13.82 15.50 1.07
N VAL A 379 -15.09 15.09 1.06
CA VAL A 379 -15.95 15.15 -0.13
C VAL A 379 -16.50 16.56 -0.26
N ILE A 380 -16.22 17.19 -1.39
CA ILE A 380 -16.63 18.56 -1.72
C ILE A 380 -17.75 18.49 -2.76
N LEU A 381 -18.87 19.19 -2.49
CA LEU A 381 -19.94 19.35 -3.47
C LEU A 381 -19.63 20.54 -4.39
N PHE A 382 -19.58 20.30 -5.70
CA PHE A 382 -19.40 21.36 -6.69
C PHE A 382 -20.30 21.14 -7.90
N GLN A 383 -21.09 22.16 -8.26
CA GLN A 383 -22.06 22.09 -9.37
C GLN A 383 -22.94 20.82 -9.32
N GLY A 384 -23.41 20.47 -8.11
CA GLY A 384 -24.27 19.31 -7.89
C GLY A 384 -23.60 17.94 -8.00
N ARG A 385 -22.27 17.88 -8.14
CA ARG A 385 -21.50 16.62 -8.17
C ARG A 385 -20.49 16.57 -7.02
N SER A 386 -20.23 15.37 -6.51
CA SER A 386 -19.27 15.13 -5.44
C SER A 386 -17.85 14.95 -5.99
N TYR A 387 -16.89 15.60 -5.37
CA TYR A 387 -15.46 15.55 -5.69
C TYR A 387 -14.63 15.32 -4.43
N LYS A 388 -13.37 14.93 -4.58
CA LYS A 388 -12.36 15.02 -3.51
C LYS A 388 -11.19 15.89 -3.94
N SER A 389 -10.53 16.53 -2.98
CA SER A 389 -9.31 17.29 -3.23
C SER A 389 -8.18 16.35 -3.64
N TYR A 390 -7.35 16.78 -4.60
CA TYR A 390 -6.21 16.02 -5.09
C TYR A 390 -5.09 16.97 -5.47
N ARG A 391 -3.89 16.75 -4.95
CA ARG A 391 -2.75 17.66 -5.17
C ARG A 391 -1.44 16.93 -5.33
N GLY A 392 -0.56 17.52 -6.14
CA GLY A 392 0.78 16.98 -6.38
C GLY A 392 1.69 17.27 -5.21
N MET A 393 2.64 16.37 -4.94
CA MET A 393 3.64 16.62 -3.90
C MET A 393 4.50 17.86 -4.21
N GLY A 394 4.57 18.28 -5.48
CA GLY A 394 5.21 19.52 -5.92
C GLY A 394 4.30 20.74 -5.94
N SER A 395 3.06 20.64 -5.48
CA SER A 395 2.18 21.82 -5.32
C SER A 395 2.65 22.68 -4.15
N VAL A 396 2.34 23.98 -4.20
CA VAL A 396 2.67 24.91 -3.11
C VAL A 396 2.09 24.43 -1.78
N GLY A 397 0.84 23.97 -1.76
CA GLY A 397 0.17 23.53 -0.54
C GLY A 397 0.70 22.21 0.01
N ALA A 398 1.24 21.32 -0.82
CA ALA A 398 1.93 20.11 -0.36
C ALA A 398 3.34 20.43 0.14
N MET A 399 4.10 21.23 -0.62
CA MET A 399 5.48 21.61 -0.28
C MET A 399 5.54 22.39 1.04
N ALA A 400 4.58 23.29 1.28
CA ALA A 400 4.43 24.01 2.54
C ALA A 400 4.13 23.10 3.75
N ARG A 401 3.71 21.84 3.52
CA ARG A 401 3.45 20.83 4.55
C ARG A 401 4.50 19.72 4.63
N GLY A 402 5.66 19.91 4.00
CA GLY A 402 6.83 19.05 4.22
C GLY A 402 7.36 18.30 3.00
N SER A 403 6.78 18.47 1.80
CA SER A 403 7.32 17.84 0.58
C SER A 403 8.32 18.70 -0.20
N ALA A 404 8.71 19.86 0.33
CA ALA A 404 9.66 20.76 -0.35
C ALA A 404 11.05 20.14 -0.56
N ASP A 405 11.51 19.28 0.35
CA ASP A 405 12.80 18.57 0.23
C ASP A 405 12.83 17.61 -0.97
N ARG A 406 11.66 17.03 -1.33
CA ARG A 406 11.49 16.16 -2.51
C ARG A 406 11.94 16.85 -3.80
N TYR A 407 11.81 18.17 -3.85
CA TYR A 407 12.11 19.05 -4.98
C TYR A 407 13.30 19.98 -4.70
N PHE A 408 14.15 19.64 -3.72
CA PHE A 408 15.36 20.39 -3.37
C PHE A 408 15.12 21.85 -2.91
N GLN A 409 13.94 22.13 -2.35
CA GLN A 409 13.51 23.48 -1.96
C GLN A 409 13.25 23.65 -0.45
N GLN A 410 13.86 22.79 0.39
CA GLN A 410 13.63 22.78 1.85
C GLN A 410 14.03 24.08 2.58
N GLU A 411 14.97 24.86 2.02
CA GLU A 411 15.47 26.12 2.61
C GLU A 411 14.84 27.38 1.97
N VAL A 412 13.87 27.21 1.06
CA VAL A 412 13.24 28.30 0.33
C VAL A 412 11.98 28.74 1.06
N SER A 413 11.77 30.06 1.20
CA SER A 413 10.54 30.57 1.79
C SER A 413 9.32 30.21 0.94
N THR A 414 8.17 29.99 1.56
CA THR A 414 6.94 29.57 0.88
C THR A 414 6.53 30.49 -0.28
N MET A 415 6.78 31.81 -0.16
CA MET A 415 6.51 32.79 -1.22
C MET A 415 7.43 32.70 -2.44
N LYS A 416 8.57 32.01 -2.32
CA LYS A 416 9.59 31.87 -3.38
C LYS A 416 9.69 30.45 -3.94
N LEU A 417 8.78 29.56 -3.55
CA LEU A 417 8.76 28.19 -4.07
C LEU A 417 8.49 28.19 -5.57
N VAL A 418 9.18 27.32 -6.29
CA VAL A 418 8.96 27.00 -7.70
C VAL A 418 8.24 25.65 -7.76
N PRO A 419 6.90 25.63 -7.82
CA PRO A 419 6.15 24.39 -7.73
C PRO A 419 6.26 23.55 -9.01
N GLU A 420 6.48 22.25 -8.82
CA GLU A 420 6.50 21.23 -9.88
C GLU A 420 5.23 20.35 -9.85
N GLY A 421 4.15 20.87 -9.26
CA GLY A 421 2.83 20.26 -9.29
C GLY A 421 1.70 21.24 -9.07
N VAL A 422 0.48 20.77 -9.30
CA VAL A 422 -0.77 21.54 -9.18
C VAL A 422 -1.71 20.94 -8.14
N GLU A 423 -2.71 21.73 -7.76
CA GLU A 423 -3.83 21.29 -6.94
C GLU A 423 -5.11 21.29 -7.79
N GLY A 424 -5.95 20.29 -7.56
CA GLY A 424 -7.21 20.16 -8.27
C GLY A 424 -8.19 19.30 -7.49
N ARG A 425 -9.19 18.80 -8.21
CA ARG A 425 -10.20 17.90 -7.66
C ARG A 425 -10.43 16.75 -8.61
N VAL A 426 -10.71 15.59 -8.05
CA VAL A 426 -11.09 14.39 -8.80
C VAL A 426 -12.54 14.04 -8.48
N PRO A 427 -13.31 13.50 -9.45
CA PRO A 427 -14.66 13.03 -9.16
C PRO A 427 -14.64 12.00 -8.03
N TYR A 428 -15.65 12.05 -7.17
CA TYR A 428 -15.87 11.01 -6.17
C TYR A 428 -16.21 9.67 -6.84
N LYS A 429 -15.65 8.58 -6.33
CA LYS A 429 -15.70 7.24 -6.95
C LYS A 429 -16.31 6.16 -6.06
N GLY A 430 -16.69 6.49 -4.82
CA GLY A 430 -17.15 5.49 -3.85
C GLY A 430 -16.00 4.62 -3.32
N PRO A 431 -16.27 3.36 -2.95
CA PRO A 431 -15.27 2.50 -2.30
C PRO A 431 -14.17 2.09 -3.28
N VAL A 432 -12.92 2.04 -2.81
CA VAL A 432 -11.77 1.68 -3.64
C VAL A 432 -11.87 0.27 -4.24
N SER A 433 -12.58 -0.64 -3.57
CA SER A 433 -12.79 -2.02 -4.05
C SER A 433 -13.40 -2.07 -5.44
N ALA A 434 -14.33 -1.16 -5.77
CA ALA A 434 -14.92 -1.05 -7.10
C ALA A 434 -13.89 -0.62 -8.15
N VAL A 435 -13.01 0.32 -7.81
CA VAL A 435 -11.92 0.79 -8.69
C VAL A 435 -10.91 -0.33 -8.93
N ILE A 436 -10.47 -1.02 -7.87
CA ILE A 436 -9.54 -2.15 -7.96
C ILE A 436 -10.13 -3.27 -8.81
N HIS A 437 -11.40 -3.62 -8.60
CA HIS A 437 -12.07 -4.64 -9.38
C HIS A 437 -12.04 -4.33 -10.89
N GLN A 438 -12.32 -3.09 -11.28
CA GLN A 438 -12.26 -2.68 -12.69
C GLN A 438 -10.84 -2.65 -13.25
N LEU A 439 -9.84 -2.24 -12.47
CA LEU A 439 -8.44 -2.24 -12.89
C LEU A 439 -7.92 -3.66 -13.13
N VAL A 440 -8.14 -4.55 -12.16
CA VAL A 440 -7.71 -5.95 -12.25
C VAL A 440 -8.52 -6.71 -13.29
N GLY A 441 -9.83 -6.43 -13.42
CA GLY A 441 -10.67 -7.00 -14.48
C GLY A 441 -10.18 -6.61 -15.89
N GLY A 442 -9.82 -5.35 -16.09
CA GLY A 442 -9.24 -4.90 -17.37
C GLY A 442 -7.87 -5.53 -17.65
N LEU A 443 -7.02 -5.71 -16.62
CA LEU A 443 -5.76 -6.43 -16.76
C LEU A 443 -5.98 -7.90 -17.14
N ARG A 444 -6.90 -8.60 -16.45
CA ARG A 444 -7.27 -9.99 -16.76
C ARG A 444 -7.80 -10.14 -18.19
N ALA A 445 -8.60 -9.19 -18.66
CA ALA A 445 -9.06 -9.17 -20.04
C ALA A 445 -7.87 -9.04 -21.02
N ALA A 446 -6.94 -8.11 -20.77
CA ALA A 446 -5.74 -7.94 -21.58
C ALA A 446 -4.87 -9.21 -21.59
N MET A 447 -4.71 -9.88 -20.45
CA MET A 447 -4.01 -11.17 -20.34
C MET A 447 -4.69 -12.26 -21.18
N GLY A 448 -6.03 -12.31 -21.17
CA GLY A 448 -6.80 -13.21 -22.04
C GLY A 448 -6.57 -12.94 -23.53
N TYR A 449 -6.59 -11.67 -23.96
CA TYR A 449 -6.34 -11.29 -25.36
C TYR A 449 -4.90 -11.54 -25.82
N THR A 450 -3.94 -11.55 -24.89
CA THR A 450 -2.51 -11.73 -25.17
C THR A 450 -2.03 -13.14 -24.86
N GLY A 451 -2.93 -14.07 -24.52
CA GLY A 451 -2.57 -15.47 -24.23
C GLY A 451 -1.64 -15.65 -23.04
N SER A 452 -1.66 -14.71 -22.08
CA SER A 452 -0.73 -14.70 -20.95
C SER A 452 -1.39 -15.27 -19.70
N ALA A 453 -0.93 -16.44 -19.23
CA ALA A 453 -1.51 -17.08 -18.04
C ALA A 453 -1.13 -16.40 -16.72
N SER A 454 0.00 -15.66 -16.71
CA SER A 454 0.54 -15.00 -15.53
C SER A 454 1.16 -13.64 -15.86
N ILE A 455 1.40 -12.80 -14.84
CA ILE A 455 2.12 -11.53 -14.99
C ILE A 455 3.51 -11.73 -15.60
N ALA A 456 4.21 -12.82 -15.24
CA ALA A 456 5.52 -13.13 -15.81
C ALA A 456 5.43 -13.36 -17.33
N GLU A 457 4.48 -14.16 -17.78
CA GLU A 457 4.27 -14.39 -19.21
C GLU A 457 3.89 -13.10 -19.96
N MET A 458 3.06 -12.27 -19.35
CA MET A 458 2.64 -11.00 -19.97
C MET A 458 3.83 -10.06 -20.20
N ARG A 459 4.81 -10.05 -19.29
CA ARG A 459 6.04 -9.24 -19.40
C ARG A 459 6.99 -9.76 -20.48
N GLU A 460 7.02 -11.06 -20.72
CA GLU A 460 7.95 -11.70 -21.65
C GLU A 460 7.42 -11.80 -23.09
N LYS A 461 6.11 -12.07 -23.25
CA LYS A 461 5.52 -12.47 -24.54
C LYS A 461 4.80 -11.34 -25.28
N CYS A 462 4.30 -10.34 -24.56
CA CYS A 462 3.47 -9.30 -25.17
C CYS A 462 4.25 -8.48 -26.20
N GLN A 463 3.58 -8.15 -27.29
CA GLN A 463 4.12 -7.26 -28.32
C GLN A 463 3.30 -5.98 -28.39
N PHE A 464 3.99 -4.88 -28.67
CA PHE A 464 3.36 -3.59 -28.88
C PHE A 464 3.31 -3.25 -30.37
N VAL A 465 2.26 -2.54 -30.76
CA VAL A 465 2.17 -1.85 -32.04
C VAL A 465 2.04 -0.36 -31.80
N ARG A 466 2.86 0.44 -32.49
CA ARG A 466 2.76 1.90 -32.45
C ARG A 466 1.54 2.35 -33.25
N ILE A 467 0.80 3.30 -32.71
CA ILE A 467 -0.32 3.93 -33.37
C ILE A 467 -0.05 5.41 -33.62
N THR A 468 -0.86 6.02 -34.49
CA THR A 468 -0.88 7.47 -34.68
C THR A 468 -1.99 8.10 -33.82
N ASN A 469 -2.04 9.43 -33.78
CA ASN A 469 -3.17 10.13 -33.15
C ASN A 469 -4.54 9.74 -33.74
N ALA A 470 -4.59 9.38 -35.04
CA ALA A 470 -5.83 8.88 -35.63
C ALA A 470 -6.22 7.51 -35.04
N GLY A 471 -5.23 6.63 -34.83
CA GLY A 471 -5.45 5.35 -34.15
C GLY A 471 -5.86 5.51 -32.69
N LEU A 472 -5.35 6.53 -31.98
CA LEU A 472 -5.80 6.83 -30.62
C LEU A 472 -7.27 7.27 -30.60
N ARG A 473 -7.68 8.15 -31.52
CA ARG A 473 -9.09 8.55 -31.64
C ARG A 473 -10.00 7.37 -31.98
N GLU A 474 -9.55 6.47 -32.88
CA GLU A 474 -10.25 5.23 -33.22
C GLU A 474 -10.37 4.29 -32.00
N SER A 475 -9.34 4.24 -31.16
CA SER A 475 -9.33 3.41 -29.94
C SER A 475 -10.34 3.86 -28.89
N HIS A 476 -10.66 5.15 -28.86
CA HIS A 476 -11.69 5.71 -27.99
C HIS A 476 -13.09 5.58 -28.63
N VAL A 477 -14.14 5.65 -27.80
CA VAL A 477 -15.52 5.76 -28.31
C VAL A 477 -15.62 6.99 -29.23
N HIS A 478 -16.04 6.77 -30.47
CA HIS A 478 -16.18 7.80 -31.50
C HIS A 478 -17.53 7.65 -32.22
N ASP A 479 -17.98 8.74 -32.86
CA ASP A 479 -19.20 8.82 -33.69
C ASP A 479 -20.53 8.45 -33.01
N ILE A 480 -20.58 8.52 -31.66
CA ILE A 480 -21.82 8.36 -30.86
C ILE A 480 -21.87 9.33 -29.68
N THR A 481 -23.07 9.57 -29.16
CA THR A 481 -23.28 10.24 -27.87
C THR A 481 -23.41 9.20 -26.76
N ILE A 482 -22.52 9.25 -25.77
CA ILE A 482 -22.59 8.37 -24.60
C ILE A 482 -23.80 8.75 -23.75
N THR A 483 -24.76 7.83 -23.60
CA THR A 483 -25.94 8.03 -22.75
C THR A 483 -25.73 7.57 -21.32
N ASN A 484 -24.89 6.54 -21.11
CA ASN A 484 -24.53 5.99 -19.81
C ASN A 484 -23.03 5.72 -19.76
N GLU A 485 -22.32 6.37 -18.83
CA GLU A 485 -20.90 6.13 -18.64
C GLU A 485 -20.63 4.79 -17.94
N SER A 486 -19.58 4.09 -18.35
CA SER A 486 -19.12 2.87 -17.69
C SER A 486 -18.12 3.20 -16.56
N PRO A 487 -18.08 2.46 -15.45
CA PRO A 487 -17.19 2.74 -14.32
C PRO A 487 -15.69 2.76 -14.68
N ASN A 488 -15.29 2.04 -15.72
CA ASN A 488 -13.93 1.86 -16.21
C ASN A 488 -13.54 2.81 -17.36
N TYR A 489 -14.46 3.63 -17.87
CA TYR A 489 -14.20 4.50 -19.01
C TYR A 489 -14.91 5.86 -18.89
N ARG A 490 -14.12 6.93 -18.86
CA ARG A 490 -14.57 8.31 -19.00
C ARG A 490 -13.70 9.02 -20.02
N GLN A 491 -14.31 9.77 -20.93
CA GLN A 491 -13.57 10.73 -21.76
C GLN A 491 -13.18 11.90 -20.87
N GLY A 492 -11.88 12.25 -20.92
CA GLY A 492 -11.29 13.37 -20.19
C GLY A 492 -11.52 14.69 -20.88
#